data_AF-A0A316Z4M4-F1
#
_entry.id   AF-A0A316Z4M4-F1
#
_cell.length_a   1.000
_cell.length_b   1.000
_cell.length_c   1.000
_cell.angle_alpha   90.00
_cell.angle_beta   90.00
_cell.angle_gamma   90.00
#
_symmetry.space_group_name_H-M   'P 1'
#
loop_
_entity.id
_entity.type
_entity.pdbx_description
1 polymer ?
#
loop_
_entity_poly.entity_id
_entity_poly.type
_entity_poly.pdbx_seq_one_letter_code
_entity_poly.pdbx_strand_id
1 'polypeptide(L)'
;PAPPAPPAPPAAPAPAPLAAPAPPSERTIALERTSFFQELELDRILAAFRLNPYDILECPLEADAKTVTKIYRKKSLLIHPDKVKDPRAVQAFDLLKKASSVLLDSEQRDTLDEVVISARVMVLQDMKLPADVAAEDERLQDLVPSFEERVRKRTKELMVDDELRRRRSIKMQHESEGEEQRRKEAAALERKRKAEEKETWENGREERVAGWRTFAKSGAKKK
;
A
#
# COMPACT_ATOMS: atom_id res chain seq x y z
N PRO A 1 55.47 -74.38 -36.26
CA PRO A 1 54.41 -74.39 -35.21
C PRO A 1 54.41 -73.02 -34.53
N ALA A 2 53.28 -72.31 -34.58
CA ALA A 2 53.17 -70.91 -34.16
C ALA A 2 53.39 -70.73 -32.64
N PRO A 3 53.89 -69.57 -32.17
CA PRO A 3 54.03 -69.29 -30.75
C PRO A 3 52.66 -69.14 -30.06
N PRO A 4 52.55 -69.46 -28.76
CA PRO A 4 51.27 -69.40 -28.03
C PRO A 4 50.81 -67.95 -27.85
N ALA A 5 49.51 -67.74 -28.02
CA ALA A 5 48.85 -66.44 -27.84
C ALA A 5 48.97 -65.94 -26.38
N PRO A 6 49.11 -64.62 -26.16
CA PRO A 6 49.13 -64.06 -24.81
C PRO A 6 47.78 -64.22 -24.11
N PRO A 7 47.74 -64.32 -22.77
CA PRO A 7 46.51 -64.45 -22.02
C PRO A 7 45.65 -63.18 -22.12
N ALA A 8 44.34 -63.37 -22.27
CA ALA A 8 43.36 -62.30 -22.35
C ALA A 8 43.38 -61.42 -21.07
N PRO A 9 43.18 -60.09 -21.20
CA PRO A 9 43.12 -59.20 -20.05
C PRO A 9 41.92 -59.55 -19.15
N PRO A 10 42.02 -59.34 -17.82
CA PRO A 10 40.91 -59.61 -16.91
C PRO A 10 39.72 -58.71 -17.26
N ALA A 11 38.54 -59.31 -17.33
CA ALA A 11 37.29 -58.60 -17.56
C ALA A 11 37.11 -57.50 -16.51
N ALA A 12 36.88 -56.27 -16.98
CA ALA A 12 36.57 -55.14 -16.10
C ALA A 12 35.32 -55.48 -15.26
N PRO A 13 35.32 -55.15 -13.95
CA PRO A 13 34.15 -55.38 -13.11
C PRO A 13 32.97 -54.56 -13.65
N ALA A 14 31.81 -55.21 -13.77
CA ALA A 14 30.56 -54.57 -14.17
C ALA A 14 30.28 -53.32 -13.29
N PRO A 15 29.74 -52.23 -13.86
CA PRO A 15 29.41 -51.04 -13.08
C PRO A 15 28.41 -51.44 -12.00
N ALA A 16 28.77 -51.18 -10.73
CA ALA A 16 27.88 -51.41 -9.60
C ALA A 16 26.52 -50.73 -9.86
N PRO A 17 25.40 -51.37 -9.52
CA PRO A 17 24.09 -50.75 -9.69
C PRO A 17 24.08 -49.43 -8.92
N LEU A 18 23.71 -48.33 -9.60
CA LEU A 18 23.52 -47.02 -8.97
C LEU A 18 22.62 -47.22 -7.76
N ALA A 19 23.20 -47.19 -6.56
CA ALA A 19 22.45 -47.31 -5.32
C ALA A 19 21.41 -46.17 -5.32
N ALA A 20 20.13 -46.53 -5.15
CA ALA A 20 19.07 -45.55 -4.96
C ALA A 20 19.50 -44.57 -3.86
N PRO A 21 19.24 -43.25 -4.00
CA PRO A 21 19.66 -42.28 -3.01
C PRO A 21 19.09 -42.70 -1.65
N ALA A 22 19.97 -42.81 -0.65
CA ALA A 22 19.59 -43.17 0.70
C ALA A 22 18.47 -42.23 1.18
N PRO A 23 17.48 -42.74 1.94
CA PRO A 23 16.39 -41.91 2.42
C PRO A 23 16.95 -40.71 3.21
N PRO A 24 16.37 -39.51 3.03
CA PRO A 24 16.86 -38.32 3.69
C PRO A 24 16.86 -38.51 5.21
N SER A 25 17.96 -38.16 5.85
CA SER A 25 18.11 -38.22 7.29
C SER A 25 17.05 -37.37 8.01
N GLU A 26 16.68 -37.72 9.25
CA GLU A 26 15.73 -36.92 10.04
C GLU A 26 16.16 -35.44 10.18
N ARG A 27 17.48 -35.19 10.20
CA ARG A 27 18.06 -33.83 10.25
C ARG A 27 17.82 -33.04 8.97
N THR A 28 17.98 -33.66 7.80
CA THR A 28 17.71 -32.99 6.51
C THR A 28 16.23 -32.69 6.37
N ILE A 29 15.36 -33.60 6.79
CA ILE A 29 13.90 -33.39 6.80
C ILE A 29 13.53 -32.21 7.71
N ALA A 30 14.15 -32.08 8.89
CA ALA A 30 13.90 -30.96 9.81
C ALA A 30 14.37 -29.61 9.25
N LEU A 31 15.50 -29.57 8.55
CA LEU A 31 16.00 -28.37 7.87
C LEU A 31 15.09 -27.96 6.71
N GLU A 32 14.67 -28.90 5.87
CA GLU A 32 13.74 -28.67 4.76
C GLU A 32 12.40 -28.14 5.26
N ARG A 33 11.86 -28.73 6.33
CA ARG A 33 10.65 -28.20 7.00
C ARG A 33 10.84 -26.75 7.42
N THR A 34 11.98 -26.43 8.02
CA THR A 34 12.26 -25.07 8.51
C THR A 34 12.38 -24.07 7.36
N SER A 35 13.09 -24.43 6.27
CA SER A 35 13.17 -23.61 5.06
C SER A 35 11.80 -23.38 4.45
N PHE A 36 10.99 -24.44 4.36
CA PHE A 36 9.64 -24.35 3.82
C PHE A 36 8.75 -23.40 4.64
N PHE A 37 8.80 -23.48 5.98
CA PHE A 37 8.05 -22.55 6.84
C PHE A 37 8.54 -21.10 6.70
N GLN A 38 9.84 -20.89 6.47
CA GLN A 38 10.39 -19.56 6.23
C GLN A 38 9.89 -18.97 4.91
N GLU A 39 9.92 -19.75 3.83
CA GLU A 39 9.43 -19.35 2.51
C GLU A 39 7.93 -19.04 2.54
N LEU A 40 7.13 -19.90 3.18
CA LEU A 40 5.69 -19.69 3.32
C LEU A 40 5.38 -18.39 4.09
N GLU A 41 6.11 -18.13 5.18
CA GLU A 41 5.94 -16.91 5.97
C GLU A 41 6.37 -15.66 5.17
N LEU A 42 7.42 -15.75 4.36
CA LEU A 42 7.84 -14.67 3.47
C LEU A 42 6.76 -14.33 2.44
N ASP A 43 6.26 -15.34 1.72
CA ASP A 43 5.22 -15.15 0.71
C ASP A 43 3.96 -14.56 1.33
N ARG A 44 3.58 -15.03 2.53
CA ARG A 44 2.46 -14.47 3.29
C ARG A 44 2.67 -13.00 3.63
N ILE A 45 3.81 -12.62 4.21
CA ILE A 45 4.09 -11.22 4.61
C ILE A 45 4.08 -10.31 3.39
N LEU A 46 4.64 -10.76 2.27
CA LEU A 46 4.70 -9.97 1.04
C LEU A 46 3.32 -9.83 0.36
N ALA A 47 2.46 -10.84 0.50
CA ALA A 47 1.09 -10.82 0.03
C ALA A 47 0.13 -10.07 0.98
N ALA A 48 0.53 -9.86 2.24
CA ALA A 48 -0.28 -9.19 3.24
C ALA A 48 -0.60 -7.74 2.84
N PHE A 49 -1.74 -7.23 3.31
CA PHE A 49 -2.18 -5.89 3.00
C PHE A 49 -1.32 -4.86 3.75
N ARG A 50 -0.49 -4.11 3.00
CA ARG A 50 0.51 -3.16 3.54
C ARG A 50 -0.05 -2.09 4.48
N LEU A 51 -1.33 -1.75 4.33
CA LEU A 51 -2.01 -0.75 5.15
C LEU A 51 -2.54 -1.30 6.48
N ASN A 52 -2.61 -2.62 6.64
CA ASN A 52 -3.10 -3.26 7.85
C ASN A 52 -1.96 -3.96 8.62
N PRO A 53 -1.43 -3.35 9.69
CA PRO A 53 -0.38 -3.94 10.51
C PRO A 53 -0.79 -5.25 11.21
N TYR A 54 -2.09 -5.41 11.53
CA TYR A 54 -2.60 -6.62 12.19
C TYR A 54 -2.48 -7.86 11.28
N ASP A 55 -2.78 -7.72 9.99
CA ASP A 55 -2.61 -8.80 9.01
C ASP A 55 -1.13 -9.13 8.79
N ILE A 56 -0.25 -8.13 8.75
CA ILE A 56 1.20 -8.34 8.57
C ILE A 56 1.78 -9.11 9.76
N LEU A 57 1.38 -8.79 10.99
CA LEU A 57 1.88 -9.49 12.18
C LEU A 57 1.09 -10.76 12.52
N GLU A 58 -0.07 -10.99 11.90
CA GLU A 58 -0.98 -12.08 12.25
C GLU A 58 -1.38 -12.04 13.73
N CYS A 59 -1.56 -10.84 14.26
CA CYS A 59 -1.99 -10.67 15.65
C CYS A 59 -3.51 -10.59 15.74
N PRO A 60 -4.08 -11.04 16.88
CA PRO A 60 -5.47 -10.77 17.20
C PRO A 60 -5.76 -9.27 17.19
N LEU A 61 -6.98 -8.89 16.82
CA LEU A 61 -7.41 -7.49 16.76
C LEU A 61 -7.40 -6.83 18.15
N GLU A 62 -7.59 -7.60 19.21
CA GLU A 62 -7.57 -7.14 20.61
C GLU A 62 -6.23 -7.42 21.31
N ALA A 63 -5.15 -7.64 20.55
CA ALA A 63 -3.85 -8.03 21.12
C ALA A 63 -3.17 -6.89 21.90
N ASP A 64 -2.78 -7.15 23.16
CA ASP A 64 -1.97 -6.21 23.95
C ASP A 64 -0.59 -5.94 23.32
N ALA A 65 0.02 -4.79 23.62
CA ALA A 65 1.34 -4.37 23.12
C ALA A 65 2.44 -5.41 23.43
N LYS A 66 2.33 -6.11 24.58
CA LYS A 66 3.23 -7.21 24.95
C LYS A 66 3.10 -8.40 23.98
N THR A 67 1.88 -8.73 23.59
CA THR A 67 1.58 -9.81 22.65
C THR A 67 2.12 -9.48 21.27
N VAL A 68 1.91 -8.24 20.80
CA VAL A 68 2.48 -7.72 19.55
C VAL A 68 4.00 -7.88 19.54
N THR A 69 4.68 -7.46 20.60
CA THR A 69 6.15 -7.58 20.73
C THR A 69 6.61 -9.05 20.70
N LYS A 70 5.87 -9.95 21.37
CA LYS A 70 6.18 -11.38 21.40
C LYS A 70 6.04 -12.02 20.01
N ILE A 71 4.97 -11.69 19.29
CA ILE A 71 4.73 -12.17 17.92
C ILE A 71 5.80 -11.64 16.97
N TYR A 72 6.10 -10.34 17.05
CA TYR A 72 7.17 -9.71 16.27
C TYR A 72 8.52 -10.41 16.48
N ARG A 73 8.93 -10.65 17.73
CA ARG A 73 10.20 -11.34 18.03
C ARG A 73 10.23 -12.76 17.46
N LYS A 74 9.13 -13.50 17.54
CA LYS A 74 9.04 -14.87 17.00
C LYS A 74 9.16 -14.86 15.47
N LYS A 75 8.39 -14.01 14.79
CA LYS A 75 8.36 -13.94 13.31
C LYS A 75 9.66 -13.35 12.75
N SER A 76 10.20 -12.30 13.36
CA SER A 76 11.44 -11.65 12.90
C SER A 76 12.66 -12.58 12.99
N LEU A 77 12.73 -13.46 13.99
CA LEU A 77 13.75 -14.50 14.09
C LEU A 77 13.60 -15.60 13.02
N LEU A 78 12.37 -15.90 12.60
CA LEU A 78 12.10 -16.89 11.57
C LEU A 78 12.55 -16.39 10.19
N ILE A 79 12.22 -15.15 9.85
CA ILE A 79 12.48 -14.54 8.53
C ILE A 79 13.74 -13.67 8.46
N HIS A 80 14.61 -13.74 9.47
CA HIS A 80 15.77 -12.86 9.55
C HIS A 80 16.67 -13.02 8.30
N PRO A 81 17.12 -11.93 7.66
CA PRO A 81 17.88 -12.00 6.40
C PRO A 81 19.24 -12.72 6.51
N ASP A 82 19.77 -12.89 7.72
CA ASP A 82 20.97 -13.71 7.99
C ASP A 82 20.69 -15.22 7.90
N LYS A 83 19.47 -15.65 8.26
CA LYS A 83 19.07 -17.06 8.24
C LYS A 83 18.48 -17.46 6.88
N VAL A 84 17.77 -16.54 6.22
CA VAL A 84 17.10 -16.77 4.95
C VAL A 84 17.86 -16.07 3.84
N LYS A 85 18.41 -16.84 2.89
CA LYS A 85 19.25 -16.33 1.80
C LYS A 85 18.48 -15.65 0.66
N ASP A 86 17.16 -15.53 0.77
CA ASP A 86 16.31 -14.88 -0.23
C ASP A 86 16.40 -13.34 -0.10
N PRO A 87 16.68 -12.59 -1.19
CA PRO A 87 16.63 -11.12 -1.18
C PRO A 87 15.31 -10.53 -0.67
N ARG A 88 14.20 -11.25 -0.84
CA ARG A 88 12.87 -10.87 -0.37
C ARG A 88 12.76 -10.84 1.16
N ALA A 89 13.62 -11.56 1.87
CA ALA A 89 13.62 -11.61 3.33
C ALA A 89 13.87 -10.23 3.96
N VAL A 90 14.72 -9.40 3.34
CA VAL A 90 14.97 -8.02 3.78
C VAL A 90 13.68 -7.19 3.72
N GLN A 91 12.96 -7.26 2.60
CA GLN A 91 11.71 -6.52 2.41
C GLN A 91 10.62 -6.98 3.39
N ALA A 92 10.47 -8.29 3.58
CA ALA A 92 9.50 -8.84 4.52
C ALA A 92 9.83 -8.45 5.97
N PHE A 93 11.12 -8.46 6.34
CA PHE A 93 11.57 -8.04 7.66
C PHE A 93 11.29 -6.56 7.93
N ASP A 94 11.54 -5.68 6.96
CA ASP A 94 11.24 -4.26 7.08
C ASP A 94 9.73 -3.99 7.22
N LEU A 95 8.88 -4.72 6.48
CA LEU A 95 7.42 -4.65 6.64
C LEU A 95 6.99 -5.08 8.04
N LEU A 96 7.55 -6.17 8.56
CA LEU A 96 7.26 -6.68 9.90
C LEU A 96 7.68 -5.67 10.98
N LYS A 97 8.86 -5.05 10.82
CA LYS A 97 9.37 -4.02 11.72
C LYS A 97 8.50 -2.77 11.70
N LYS A 98 8.07 -2.33 10.51
CA LYS A 98 7.16 -1.19 10.36
C LYS A 98 5.81 -1.47 11.03
N ALA A 99 5.21 -2.65 10.78
CA ALA A 99 3.95 -3.04 11.39
C ALA A 99 4.04 -3.07 12.93
N SER A 100 5.15 -3.60 13.47
CA SER A 100 5.43 -3.58 14.90
C SER A 100 5.53 -2.16 15.45
N SER A 101 6.21 -1.25 14.75
CA SER A 101 6.36 0.13 15.21
C SER A 101 5.01 0.85 15.27
N VAL A 102 4.15 0.63 14.27
CA VAL A 102 2.81 1.26 14.20
C VAL A 102 1.91 0.76 15.33
N LEU A 103 1.92 -0.54 15.62
CA LEU A 103 1.09 -1.11 16.71
C LEU A 103 1.61 -0.83 18.13
N LEU A 104 2.86 -0.38 18.26
CA LEU A 104 3.45 0.05 19.53
C LEU A 104 3.24 1.55 19.79
N ASP A 105 2.94 2.33 18.74
CA ASP A 105 2.58 3.73 18.86
C ASP A 105 1.09 3.86 19.20
N SER A 106 0.78 4.45 20.36
CA SER A 106 -0.59 4.58 20.85
C SER A 106 -1.46 5.37 19.88
N GLU A 107 -0.97 6.49 19.34
CA GLU A 107 -1.79 7.38 18.50
C GLU A 107 -2.16 6.70 17.19
N GLN A 108 -1.18 6.05 16.55
CA GLN A 108 -1.43 5.32 15.31
C GLN A 108 -2.29 4.09 15.56
N ARG A 109 -2.07 3.39 16.68
CA ARG A 109 -2.88 2.25 17.06
C ARG A 109 -4.35 2.64 17.30
N ASP A 110 -4.61 3.73 17.99
CA ASP A 110 -5.97 4.19 18.29
C ASP A 110 -6.75 4.43 16.98
N THR A 111 -6.13 5.09 15.99
CA THR A 111 -6.77 5.29 14.67
C THR A 111 -7.06 3.99 13.93
N LEU A 112 -6.20 2.97 14.07
CA LEU A 112 -6.43 1.66 13.46
C LEU A 112 -7.54 0.91 14.20
N ASP A 113 -7.55 0.99 15.53
CA ASP A 113 -8.53 0.33 16.39
C ASP A 113 -9.92 0.92 16.16
N GLU A 114 -10.05 2.23 15.91
CA GLU A 114 -11.32 2.86 15.48
C GLU A 114 -11.88 2.25 14.18
N VAL A 115 -11.02 1.99 13.20
CA VAL A 115 -11.41 1.35 11.93
C VAL A 115 -11.84 -0.10 12.17
N VAL A 116 -11.11 -0.83 13.02
CA VAL A 116 -11.44 -2.21 13.40
C VAL A 116 -12.77 -2.28 14.15
N ILE A 117 -13.03 -1.37 15.09
CA ILE A 117 -14.29 -1.28 15.82
C ILE A 117 -15.43 -0.97 14.85
N SER A 118 -15.23 -0.01 13.94
CA SER A 118 -16.21 0.32 12.90
C SER A 118 -16.53 -0.88 12.00
N ALA A 119 -15.51 -1.64 11.60
CA ALA A 119 -15.67 -2.87 10.84
C ALA A 119 -16.47 -3.93 11.62
N ARG A 120 -16.15 -4.11 12.91
CA ARG A 120 -16.86 -5.05 13.81
C ARG A 120 -18.34 -4.70 13.93
N VAL A 121 -18.66 -3.42 14.15
CA VAL A 121 -20.05 -2.94 14.23
C VAL A 121 -20.80 -3.18 12.93
N MET A 122 -20.16 -2.92 11.78
CA MET A 122 -20.78 -3.19 10.47
C MET A 122 -21.08 -4.67 10.27
N VAL A 123 -20.16 -5.57 10.63
CA VAL A 123 -20.37 -7.01 10.51
C VAL A 123 -21.53 -7.47 11.41
N LEU A 124 -21.60 -6.96 12.65
CA LEU A 124 -22.72 -7.25 13.55
C LEU A 124 -24.05 -6.73 12.98
N GLN A 125 -24.05 -5.53 12.39
CA GLN A 125 -25.23 -4.94 11.76
C GLN A 125 -25.71 -5.76 10.55
N ASP A 126 -24.79 -6.23 9.70
CA ASP A 126 -25.11 -7.10 8.55
C ASP A 126 -25.74 -8.42 9.03
N MET A 127 -25.33 -8.90 10.20
CA MET A 127 -25.90 -10.07 10.89
C MET A 127 -27.17 -9.75 11.69
N LYS A 128 -27.64 -8.50 11.67
CA LYS A 128 -28.80 -7.99 12.43
C LYS A 128 -28.67 -8.20 13.94
N LEU A 129 -27.44 -8.15 14.44
CA LEU A 129 -27.12 -8.24 15.85
C LEU A 129 -26.87 -6.84 16.43
N PRO A 130 -27.15 -6.63 17.73
CA PRO A 130 -26.74 -5.44 18.44
C PRO A 130 -25.21 -5.23 18.41
N ALA A 131 -24.76 -3.97 18.49
CA ALA A 131 -23.33 -3.64 18.46
C ALA A 131 -22.57 -4.05 19.74
N ASP A 132 -23.30 -4.26 20.84
CA ASP A 132 -22.81 -4.61 22.17
C ASP A 132 -22.72 -6.12 22.41
N VAL A 133 -22.99 -6.96 21.41
CA VAL A 133 -22.80 -8.41 21.49
C VAL A 133 -21.34 -8.71 21.86
N ALA A 134 -21.14 -9.53 22.90
CA ALA A 134 -19.82 -9.96 23.37
C ALA A 134 -19.14 -10.87 22.34
N ALA A 135 -17.80 -10.92 22.34
CA ALA A 135 -17.05 -11.75 21.39
C ALA A 135 -17.33 -13.25 21.55
N GLU A 136 -17.72 -13.68 22.76
CA GLU A 136 -17.94 -15.07 23.15
C GLU A 136 -19.40 -15.54 22.98
N ASP A 137 -20.29 -14.69 22.46
CA ASP A 137 -21.70 -15.04 22.25
C ASP A 137 -21.83 -16.28 21.35
N GLU A 138 -22.68 -17.23 21.73
CA GLU A 138 -22.95 -18.47 21.00
C GLU A 138 -23.34 -18.23 19.54
N ARG A 139 -23.99 -17.09 19.25
CA ARG A 139 -24.36 -16.68 17.89
C ARG A 139 -23.17 -16.34 17.00
N LEU A 140 -22.02 -16.03 17.60
CA LEU A 140 -20.77 -15.75 16.91
C LEU A 140 -19.85 -16.99 16.82
N GLN A 141 -20.23 -18.08 17.49
CA GLN A 141 -19.52 -19.35 17.42
C GLN A 141 -19.92 -20.12 16.15
N ASP A 142 -19.02 -20.99 15.67
CA ASP A 142 -19.22 -21.88 14.51
C ASP A 142 -19.62 -21.22 13.17
N LEU A 143 -19.36 -19.92 13.02
CA LEU A 143 -19.54 -19.21 11.75
C LEU A 143 -18.49 -19.63 10.71
N VAL A 144 -18.93 -19.82 9.47
CA VAL A 144 -18.04 -20.04 8.32
C VAL A 144 -18.29 -18.94 7.28
N PRO A 145 -17.29 -18.10 6.94
CA PRO A 145 -16.02 -17.89 7.66
C PRO A 145 -16.23 -17.36 9.09
N SER A 146 -15.20 -17.49 9.92
CA SER A 146 -15.22 -17.10 11.35
C SER A 146 -15.60 -15.63 11.53
N PHE A 147 -16.17 -15.27 12.68
CA PHE A 147 -16.45 -13.87 13.00
C PHE A 147 -15.20 -12.99 12.89
N GLU A 148 -14.05 -13.44 13.41
CA GLU A 148 -12.79 -12.68 13.31
C GLU A 148 -12.34 -12.49 11.85
N GLU A 149 -12.53 -13.50 11.00
CA GLU A 149 -12.20 -13.42 9.58
C GLU A 149 -13.12 -12.44 8.84
N ARG A 150 -14.42 -12.43 9.18
CA ARG A 150 -15.38 -11.45 8.64
C ARG A 150 -14.99 -10.03 9.04
N VAL A 151 -14.62 -9.82 10.30
CA VAL A 151 -14.15 -8.52 10.79
C VAL A 151 -12.87 -8.11 10.06
N ARG A 152 -11.85 -8.98 9.97
CA ARG A 152 -10.62 -8.69 9.22
C ARG A 152 -10.88 -8.32 7.76
N LYS A 153 -11.75 -9.08 7.09
CA LYS A 153 -12.16 -8.77 5.72
C LYS A 153 -12.80 -7.40 5.63
N ARG A 154 -13.73 -7.08 6.53
CA ARG A 154 -14.42 -5.79 6.56
C ARG A 154 -13.48 -4.62 6.88
N THR A 155 -12.55 -4.81 7.82
CA THR A 155 -11.49 -3.83 8.13
C THR A 155 -10.68 -3.51 6.88
N LYS A 156 -10.27 -4.53 6.12
CA LYS A 156 -9.53 -4.34 4.86
C LYS A 156 -10.33 -3.55 3.83
N GLU A 157 -11.62 -3.85 3.67
CA GLU A 157 -12.51 -3.09 2.78
C GLU A 157 -12.60 -1.62 3.19
N LEU A 158 -12.84 -1.34 4.48
CA LEU A 158 -12.92 0.04 4.99
C LEU A 158 -11.62 0.82 4.80
N MET A 159 -10.48 0.19 5.06
CA MET A 159 -9.18 0.82 4.84
C MET A 159 -8.93 1.15 3.36
N VAL A 160 -9.32 0.26 2.45
CA VAL A 160 -9.21 0.51 1.00
C VAL A 160 -10.15 1.65 0.59
N ASP A 161 -11.38 1.65 1.07
CA ASP A 161 -12.36 2.69 0.76
C ASP A 161 -11.95 4.07 1.27
N ASP A 162 -11.37 4.13 2.48
CA ASP A 162 -10.87 5.37 3.06
C ASP A 162 -9.67 5.91 2.28
N GLU A 163 -8.70 5.07 1.92
CA GLU A 163 -7.56 5.48 1.10
C GLU A 163 -7.99 5.95 -0.29
N LEU A 164 -8.96 5.26 -0.92
CA LEU A 164 -9.54 5.70 -2.19
C LEU A 164 -10.28 7.03 -2.06
N ARG A 165 -10.97 7.26 -0.94
CA ARG A 165 -11.65 8.53 -0.65
C ARG A 165 -10.64 9.65 -0.45
N ARG A 166 -9.60 9.42 0.35
CA ARG A 166 -8.50 10.36 0.59
C ARG A 166 -7.78 10.73 -0.70
N ARG A 167 -7.51 9.75 -1.57
CA ARG A 167 -6.88 10.02 -2.86
C ARG A 167 -7.76 10.84 -3.80
N ARG A 168 -9.07 10.58 -3.80
CA ARG A 168 -10.04 11.38 -4.58
C ARG A 168 -10.16 12.81 -4.04
N SER A 169 -10.22 13.00 -2.72
CA SER A 169 -10.34 14.34 -2.13
C SER A 169 -9.10 15.19 -2.40
N ILE A 170 -7.88 14.62 -2.27
CA ILE A 170 -6.63 15.31 -2.60
C ILE A 170 -6.61 15.74 -4.07
N LYS A 171 -7.02 14.83 -4.98
CA LYS A 171 -7.07 15.13 -6.41
C LYS A 171 -8.04 16.29 -6.70
N MET A 172 -9.23 16.26 -6.10
CA MET A 172 -10.26 17.29 -6.27
C MET A 172 -9.80 18.64 -5.69
N GLN A 173 -9.12 18.63 -4.53
CA GLN A 173 -8.55 19.85 -3.93
C GLN A 173 -7.51 20.48 -4.85
N HIS A 174 -6.57 19.69 -5.39
CA HIS A 174 -5.55 20.19 -6.30
C HIS A 174 -6.14 20.73 -7.61
N GLU A 175 -7.19 20.09 -8.15
CA GLU A 175 -7.90 20.58 -9.33
C GLU A 175 -8.63 21.90 -9.05
N SER A 176 -9.32 22.00 -7.91
CA SER A 176 -9.99 23.23 -7.46
C SER A 176 -9.00 24.38 -7.22
N GLU A 177 -7.87 24.11 -6.56
CA GLU A 177 -6.81 25.09 -6.34
C GLU A 177 -6.23 25.58 -7.67
N GLY A 178 -6.01 24.68 -8.63
CA GLY A 178 -5.54 25.02 -9.97
C GLY A 178 -6.56 25.83 -10.78
N GLU A 179 -7.85 25.50 -10.69
CA GLU A 179 -8.92 26.29 -11.30
C GLU A 179 -9.03 27.69 -10.68
N GLU A 180 -8.95 27.80 -9.36
CA GLU A 180 -8.98 29.07 -8.66
C GLU A 180 -7.77 29.93 -9.02
N GLN A 181 -6.58 29.34 -9.13
CA GLN A 181 -5.37 30.04 -9.56
C GLN A 181 -5.49 30.54 -11.00
N ARG A 182 -5.92 29.69 -11.95
CA ARG A 182 -6.17 30.11 -13.35
C ARG A 182 -7.21 31.22 -13.44
N ARG A 183 -8.27 31.16 -12.61
CA ARG A 183 -9.30 32.21 -12.55
C ARG A 183 -8.75 33.53 -12.01
N LYS A 184 -7.91 33.50 -10.97
CA LYS A 184 -7.25 34.69 -10.42
C LYS A 184 -6.28 35.31 -11.44
N GLU A 185 -5.49 34.48 -12.11
CA GLU A 185 -4.55 34.92 -13.16
C GLU A 185 -5.29 35.53 -14.35
N ALA A 186 -6.38 34.91 -14.83
CA ALA A 186 -7.20 35.44 -15.91
C ALA A 186 -7.85 36.79 -15.53
N ALA A 187 -8.40 36.91 -14.32
CA ALA A 187 -8.97 38.17 -13.83
C ALA A 187 -7.91 39.27 -13.67
N ALA A 188 -6.69 38.91 -13.24
CA ALA A 188 -5.57 39.84 -13.14
C ALA A 188 -5.12 40.31 -14.54
N LEU A 189 -5.05 39.41 -15.52
CA LEU A 189 -4.72 39.74 -16.90
C LEU A 189 -5.79 40.64 -17.53
N GLU A 190 -7.08 40.35 -17.31
CA GLU A 190 -8.18 41.19 -17.81
C GLU A 190 -8.14 42.59 -17.18
N ARG A 191 -7.84 42.69 -15.87
CA ARG A 191 -7.65 43.97 -15.19
C ARG A 191 -6.46 44.74 -15.76
N LYS A 192 -5.33 44.08 -16.01
CA LYS A 192 -4.17 44.69 -16.66
C LYS A 192 -4.52 45.19 -18.06
N ARG A 193 -5.18 44.35 -18.88
CA ARG A 193 -5.62 44.72 -20.23
C ARG A 193 -6.54 45.94 -20.23
N LYS A 194 -7.53 45.99 -19.33
CA LYS A 194 -8.44 47.14 -19.19
C LYS A 194 -7.72 48.39 -18.71
N ALA A 195 -6.72 48.26 -17.84
CA ALA A 195 -5.90 49.37 -17.40
C ALA A 195 -5.05 49.94 -18.55
N GLU A 196 -4.39 49.08 -19.32
CA GLU A 196 -3.62 49.45 -20.52
C GLU A 196 -4.50 50.07 -21.61
N GLU A 197 -5.70 49.54 -21.86
CA GLU A 197 -6.68 50.11 -22.79
C GLU A 197 -7.16 51.50 -22.34
N LYS A 198 -7.39 51.67 -21.03
CA LYS A 198 -7.75 52.98 -20.48
C LYS A 198 -6.59 53.97 -20.58
N GLU A 199 -5.37 53.55 -20.29
CA GLU A 199 -4.17 54.38 -20.41
C GLU A 199 -3.94 54.83 -21.85
N THR A 200 -4.01 53.91 -22.81
CA THR A 200 -3.90 54.23 -24.25
C THR A 200 -5.01 55.17 -24.72
N TRP A 201 -6.24 55.00 -24.25
CA TRP A 201 -7.35 55.93 -24.51
C TRP A 201 -7.12 57.34 -23.95
N GLU A 202 -6.62 57.44 -22.71
CA GLU A 202 -6.28 58.73 -22.09
C GLU A 202 -5.08 59.39 -22.79
N ASN A 203 -4.06 58.64 -23.18
CA ASN A 203 -2.93 59.17 -23.94
C ASN A 203 -3.36 59.73 -25.31
N GLY A 204 -4.30 59.06 -25.99
CA GLY A 204 -4.92 59.57 -27.22
C GLY A 204 -5.98 60.64 -27.00
N ARG A 205 -6.22 61.11 -25.78
CA ARG A 205 -7.28 62.08 -25.46
C ARG A 205 -7.02 63.45 -26.05
N GLU A 206 -5.82 63.99 -25.86
CA GLU A 206 -5.46 65.33 -26.35
C GLU A 206 -5.57 65.41 -27.87
N GLU A 207 -5.12 64.37 -28.58
CA GLU A 207 -5.23 64.27 -30.04
C GLU A 207 -6.70 64.21 -30.50
N ARG A 208 -7.54 63.41 -29.82
CA ARG A 208 -8.98 63.36 -30.11
C ARG A 208 -9.69 64.67 -29.81
N VAL A 209 -9.34 65.34 -28.71
CA VAL A 209 -9.88 66.67 -28.36
C VAL A 209 -9.44 67.71 -29.38
N ALA A 210 -8.18 67.66 -29.83
CA ALA A 210 -7.68 68.52 -30.90
C ALA A 210 -8.45 68.28 -32.22
N GLY A 211 -8.67 67.02 -32.62
CA GLY A 211 -9.46 66.64 -33.78
C GLY A 211 -10.94 67.07 -33.69
N TRP A 212 -11.56 66.99 -32.51
CA TRP A 212 -12.93 67.48 -32.31
C TRP A 212 -13.00 69.02 -32.37
N ARG A 213 -12.03 69.73 -31.78
CA ARG A 213 -11.93 71.19 -31.86
C ARG A 213 -11.78 71.69 -33.29
N THR A 214 -11.02 71.00 -34.15
CA THR A 214 -10.89 71.36 -35.57
C THR A 214 -12.17 71.06 -36.34
N PHE A 215 -12.83 69.93 -36.10
CA PHE A 215 -14.13 69.60 -36.70
C PHE A 215 -15.20 70.64 -36.35
N ALA A 216 -15.33 71.01 -35.08
CA ALA A 216 -16.28 72.04 -34.63
C ALA A 216 -16.02 73.41 -35.29
N LYS A 217 -14.74 73.81 -35.39
CA LYS A 217 -14.34 75.04 -36.12
C LYS A 217 -14.66 74.96 -37.62
N SER A 218 -14.56 73.78 -38.23
CA SER A 218 -14.89 73.58 -39.65
C SER A 218 -16.39 73.60 -39.93
N GLY A 219 -17.22 73.10 -39.01
CA GLY A 219 -18.68 73.14 -39.10
C GLY A 219 -19.26 74.54 -38.92
N ALA A 220 -18.62 75.39 -38.10
CA ALA A 220 -19.00 76.79 -37.93
C ALA A 220 -18.71 77.67 -39.16
N LYS A 221 -17.80 77.23 -40.05
CA LYS A 221 -17.45 77.94 -41.30
C LYS A 221 -18.34 77.57 -42.50
N LYS A 222 -19.24 76.60 -42.35
CA LYS A 222 -20.10 76.06 -43.43
C LYS A 222 -21.57 76.52 -43.33
N LYS A 223 -21.86 77.50 -42.48
CA LYS A 223 -23.15 78.20 -42.37
C LYS A 223 -22.99 79.66 -42.74
#